data_AF-A0A2T6ZT81-F1
#
_entry.id   AF-A0A2T6ZT81-F1
#
_cell.length_a   1.000
_cell.length_b   1.000
_cell.length_c   1.000
_cell.angle_alpha   90.00
_cell.angle_beta   90.00
_cell.angle_gamma   90.00
#
_symmetry.space_group_name_H-M   'P 1'
#
loop_
_entity.id
_entity.type
_entity.pdbx_description
1 polymer ?
#
loop_
_entity_poly.entity_id
_entity_poly.type
_entity_poly.pdbx_seq_one_letter_code
_entity_poly.pdbx_strand_id
1 'polypeptide(L)'
;MSGIYYVYMKYTRETQNNRADNGRHLLTFQSRWDADELFRGLQALKTPAGASRFPTLKRVSPQFWCYDGVEPDPSLNIVLIQRENVLPEFNYKFMSVVLSDATDHRNWPILANPTIGPDWVSGKTFYIRNRRQPSLYWYFEDCLIAISTRRRTKFRIKDRRYDDERVLIRKDEVTIEPCGSLGTTIGKYVIKNGDGEMLSVGSTRQVWDFSDLFDSVGVTWVDGTDFSPETQFATSLPKLGDEWELC
;
A
#
# COMPACT_ATOMS: atom_id res chain seq x y z
N MET A 1 13.78 3.60 7.03
CA MET A 1 13.84 5.08 7.01
C MET A 1 12.72 5.63 6.10
N SER A 2 11.69 6.27 6.69
CA SER A 2 10.54 6.85 5.99
C SER A 2 10.91 8.20 5.38
N GLY A 3 11.23 8.21 4.09
CA GLY A 3 11.30 9.46 3.33
C GLY A 3 9.90 10.04 3.13
N ILE A 4 9.85 11.34 2.88
CA ILE A 4 8.65 12.03 2.41
C ILE A 4 8.11 11.32 1.18
N TYR A 5 6.80 11.08 1.14
CA TYR A 5 6.12 10.44 0.01
C TYR A 5 5.31 11.47 -0.77
N TYR A 6 5.50 11.49 -2.09
CA TYR A 6 4.84 12.46 -2.97
C TYR A 6 3.81 11.78 -3.87
N VAL A 7 2.71 12.48 -4.11
CA VAL A 7 1.66 12.08 -5.04
C VAL A 7 1.24 13.28 -5.88
N TYR A 8 1.19 13.10 -7.19
CA TYR A 8 0.49 14.02 -8.07
C TYR A 8 -0.99 13.68 -8.13
N MET A 9 -1.83 14.70 -7.98
CA MET A 9 -3.27 14.59 -8.11
C MET A 9 -3.73 15.54 -9.22
N LYS A 10 -4.38 14.99 -10.24
CA LYS A 10 -4.78 15.70 -11.47
C LYS A 10 -6.30 15.70 -11.63
N TYR A 11 -6.86 16.88 -11.84
CA TYR A 11 -8.26 17.05 -12.21
C TYR A 11 -8.53 16.59 -13.64
N THR A 12 -9.65 15.89 -13.86
CA THR A 12 -9.89 15.14 -15.11
C THR A 12 -11.29 15.23 -15.68
N ARG A 13 -12.17 16.11 -15.18
CA ARG A 13 -13.56 16.21 -15.66
C ARG A 13 -13.66 16.44 -17.16
N GLU A 14 -14.26 15.49 -17.87
CA GLU A 14 -14.29 15.46 -19.33
C GLU A 14 -15.10 16.60 -19.98
N THR A 15 -16.01 17.22 -19.25
CA THR A 15 -16.85 18.32 -19.78
C THR A 15 -16.20 19.69 -19.66
N GLN A 16 -15.08 19.81 -18.93
CA GLN A 16 -14.37 21.09 -18.77
C GLN A 16 -13.12 21.15 -19.64
N ASN A 17 -13.03 22.19 -20.48
CA ASN A 17 -11.92 22.39 -21.42
C ASN A 17 -10.63 22.78 -20.70
N ASN A 18 -10.72 23.55 -19.62
CA ASN A 18 -9.58 23.96 -18.78
C ASN A 18 -9.09 22.85 -17.82
N ARG A 19 -9.56 21.59 -17.95
CA ARG A 19 -9.08 20.46 -17.14
C ARG A 19 -7.60 20.16 -17.32
N ALA A 20 -7.05 20.51 -18.49
CA ALA A 20 -5.62 20.37 -18.74
C ALA A 20 -4.81 21.41 -17.96
N ASP A 21 -5.45 22.55 -17.67
CA ASP A 21 -4.81 23.74 -17.15
C ASP A 21 -5.00 23.89 -15.64
N ASN A 22 -6.07 23.35 -15.05
CA ASN A 22 -6.43 23.58 -13.65
C ASN A 22 -6.43 22.29 -12.80
N GLY A 23 -6.45 22.45 -11.48
CA GLY A 23 -6.71 21.35 -10.52
C GLY A 23 -5.58 20.33 -10.45
N ARG A 24 -4.34 20.83 -10.44
CA ARG A 24 -3.12 20.02 -10.32
C ARG A 24 -2.50 20.26 -8.97
N HIS A 25 -2.32 19.19 -8.21
CA HIS A 25 -1.81 19.26 -6.86
C HIS A 25 -0.62 18.33 -6.68
N LEU A 26 0.39 18.81 -5.95
CA LEU A 26 1.39 17.96 -5.33
C LEU A 26 0.97 17.75 -3.88
N LEU A 27 0.66 16.50 -3.55
CA LEU A 27 0.43 16.07 -2.18
C LEU A 27 1.73 15.52 -1.61
N THR A 28 2.08 15.98 -0.42
CA THR A 28 3.31 15.60 0.28
C THR A 28 2.95 14.96 1.61
N PHE A 29 3.35 13.72 1.83
CA PHE A 29 2.99 12.90 2.98
C PHE A 29 4.22 12.51 3.80
N GLN A 30 4.03 12.25 5.09
CA GLN A 30 5.08 11.67 5.95
C GLN A 30 5.45 10.22 5.55
N SER A 31 4.53 9.49 4.90
CA SER A 31 4.76 8.13 4.43
C SER A 31 3.77 7.69 3.34
N ARG A 32 4.08 6.62 2.62
CA ARG A 32 3.14 5.98 1.66
C ARG A 32 1.83 5.59 2.33
N TRP A 33 1.89 5.08 3.55
CA TRP A 33 0.71 4.65 4.27
C TRP A 33 -0.31 5.77 4.46
N ASP A 34 0.14 7.00 4.75
CA ASP A 34 -0.78 8.11 4.93
C ASP A 34 -1.40 8.55 3.60
N ALA A 35 -0.69 8.35 2.49
CA ALA A 35 -1.25 8.54 1.16
C ALA A 35 -2.32 7.48 0.83
N ASP A 36 -2.06 6.21 1.18
CA ASP A 36 -3.00 5.11 0.99
C ASP A 36 -4.26 5.29 1.87
N GLU A 37 -4.08 5.69 3.13
CA GLU A 37 -5.16 6.03 4.07
C GLU A 37 -5.97 7.23 3.57
N LEU A 38 -5.31 8.32 3.12
CA LEU A 38 -6.01 9.48 2.59
C LEU A 38 -6.81 9.11 1.35
N PHE A 39 -6.22 8.35 0.42
CA PHE A 39 -6.91 7.92 -0.80
C PHE A 39 -8.22 7.22 -0.48
N ARG A 40 -8.21 6.27 0.47
CA ARG A 40 -9.43 5.62 0.95
C ARG A 40 -10.39 6.57 1.66
N GLY A 41 -9.88 7.50 2.47
CA GLY A 41 -10.68 8.52 3.12
C GLY A 41 -11.45 9.37 2.10
N LEU A 42 -10.77 9.84 1.05
CA LEU A 42 -11.37 10.62 -0.03
C LEU A 42 -12.45 9.82 -0.79
N GLN A 43 -12.25 8.53 -1.04
CA GLN A 43 -13.27 7.67 -1.66
C GLN A 43 -14.54 7.53 -0.81
N ALA A 44 -14.40 7.59 0.52
CA ALA A 44 -15.52 7.47 1.46
C ALA A 44 -16.29 8.79 1.66
N LEU A 45 -15.68 9.95 1.36
CA LEU A 45 -16.29 11.25 1.61
C LEU A 45 -17.59 11.45 0.82
N LYS A 46 -18.62 11.91 1.53
CA LYS A 46 -19.93 12.27 0.98
C LYS A 46 -20.21 13.75 1.16
N THR A 47 -21.02 14.29 0.26
CA THR A 47 -21.66 15.60 0.41
C THR A 47 -22.78 15.52 1.46
N PRO A 48 -23.30 16.67 1.96
CA PRO A 48 -24.48 16.66 2.84
C PRO A 48 -25.71 15.97 2.22
N ALA A 49 -25.81 15.95 0.89
CA ALA A 49 -26.87 15.25 0.14
C ALA A 49 -26.59 13.74 -0.05
N GLY A 50 -25.51 13.20 0.54
CA GLY A 50 -25.14 11.79 0.46
C GLY A 50 -24.40 11.36 -0.82
N ALA A 51 -24.27 12.23 -1.82
CA ALA A 51 -23.51 11.95 -3.04
C ALA A 51 -22.00 11.87 -2.75
N SER A 52 -21.25 11.08 -3.52
CA SER A 52 -19.77 11.04 -3.41
C SER A 52 -19.18 12.43 -3.64
N ARG A 53 -18.30 12.88 -2.74
CA ARG A 53 -17.61 14.17 -2.92
C ARG A 53 -16.61 14.11 -4.08
N PHE A 54 -16.04 12.93 -4.32
CA PHE A 54 -15.28 12.61 -5.52
C PHE A 54 -16.05 11.57 -6.33
N PRO A 55 -16.91 11.98 -7.28
CA PRO A 55 -17.60 11.05 -8.17
C PRO A 55 -16.61 10.24 -9.01
N THR A 56 -15.46 10.82 -9.36
CA THR A 56 -14.34 10.13 -9.97
C THR A 56 -13.11 10.31 -9.08
N LEU A 57 -12.58 9.22 -8.53
CA LEU A 57 -11.26 9.20 -7.91
C LEU A 57 -10.57 7.90 -8.29
N LYS A 58 -9.57 8.02 -9.16
CA LYS A 58 -8.84 6.89 -9.73
C LYS A 58 -7.37 6.98 -9.35
N ARG A 59 -6.86 5.94 -8.70
CA ARG A 59 -5.43 5.74 -8.52
C ARG A 59 -4.87 5.07 -9.79
N VAL A 60 -4.15 5.82 -10.61
CA VAL A 60 -3.50 5.29 -11.82
C VAL A 60 -2.20 4.57 -11.45
N SER A 61 -1.47 5.14 -10.49
CA SER A 61 -0.31 4.53 -9.84
C SER A 61 -0.25 5.02 -8.39
N PRO A 62 0.60 4.44 -7.53
CA PRO A 62 0.73 4.87 -6.14
C PRO A 62 0.98 6.39 -6.00
N GLN A 63 1.71 6.99 -6.94
CA GLN A 63 2.07 8.42 -6.94
C GLN A 63 1.34 9.27 -7.99
N PHE A 64 0.36 8.74 -8.70
CA PHE A 64 -0.42 9.49 -9.70
C PHE A 64 -1.91 9.18 -9.60
N TRP A 65 -2.68 10.15 -9.13
CA TRP A 65 -4.11 10.05 -8.93
C TRP A 65 -4.84 11.01 -9.87
N CYS A 66 -5.99 10.57 -10.37
CA CYS A 66 -6.90 11.38 -11.18
C CYS A 66 -8.21 11.55 -10.42
N TYR A 67 -8.79 12.75 -10.48
CA TYR A 67 -10.04 13.02 -9.80
C TYR A 67 -10.98 13.93 -10.58
N ASP A 68 -12.23 13.88 -10.17
CA ASP A 68 -13.27 14.87 -10.36
C ASP A 68 -13.96 15.08 -9.01
N GLY A 69 -14.49 16.28 -8.78
CA GLY A 69 -15.16 16.65 -7.56
C GLY A 69 -16.58 17.15 -7.82
N VAL A 70 -17.29 17.52 -6.76
CA VAL A 70 -18.57 18.22 -6.87
C VAL A 70 -18.38 19.73 -7.04
N GLU A 71 -19.37 20.38 -7.66
CA GLU A 71 -19.47 21.85 -7.80
C GLU A 71 -19.54 22.55 -6.43
N PRO A 72 -19.19 23.86 -6.33
CA PRO A 72 -18.87 24.81 -7.41
C PRO A 72 -17.39 24.87 -7.85
N ASP A 73 -16.46 24.36 -7.03
CA ASP A 73 -15.01 24.46 -7.31
C ASP A 73 -14.35 23.07 -7.31
N PRO A 74 -14.67 22.22 -8.30
CA PRO A 74 -14.24 20.83 -8.33
C PRO A 74 -12.71 20.68 -8.35
N SER A 75 -12.01 21.61 -9.01
CA SER A 75 -10.56 21.64 -9.10
C SER A 75 -9.87 21.96 -7.76
N LEU A 76 -10.55 22.60 -6.80
CA LEU A 76 -9.98 22.96 -5.49
C LEU A 76 -10.39 22.01 -4.36
N ASN A 77 -11.11 20.92 -4.65
CA ASN A 77 -11.71 20.05 -3.63
C ASN A 77 -10.72 19.56 -2.56
N ILE A 78 -9.50 19.19 -2.92
CA ILE A 78 -8.50 18.72 -1.93
C ILE A 78 -8.06 19.82 -0.96
N VAL A 79 -8.07 21.08 -1.40
CA VAL A 79 -7.81 22.25 -0.55
C VAL A 79 -9.01 22.52 0.34
N LEU A 80 -10.22 22.43 -0.21
CA LEU A 80 -11.47 22.61 0.55
C LEU A 80 -11.61 21.57 1.67
N ILE A 81 -11.25 20.31 1.41
CA ILE A 81 -11.27 19.23 2.42
C ILE A 81 -10.38 19.54 3.62
N GLN A 82 -9.20 20.12 3.40
CA GLN A 82 -8.31 20.56 4.48
C GLN A 82 -8.87 21.79 5.21
N ARG A 83 -9.39 22.79 4.47
CA ARG A 83 -9.96 24.00 5.06
C ARG A 83 -11.19 23.72 5.91
N GLU A 84 -12.06 22.83 5.46
CA GLU A 84 -13.26 22.40 6.16
C GLU A 84 -12.97 21.38 7.26
N ASN A 85 -11.74 20.84 7.30
CA ASN A 85 -11.30 19.86 8.28
C ASN A 85 -12.20 18.61 8.35
N VAL A 86 -12.68 18.14 7.19
CA VAL A 86 -13.59 16.97 7.12
C VAL A 86 -12.89 15.62 7.34
N LEU A 87 -11.56 15.62 7.32
CA LEU A 87 -10.68 14.46 7.61
C LEU A 87 -9.61 14.88 8.64
N PRO A 88 -9.99 15.20 9.89
CA PRO A 88 -9.11 15.82 10.88
C PRO A 88 -7.89 14.98 11.26
N GLU A 89 -7.97 13.66 11.11
CA GLU A 89 -6.87 12.73 11.36
C GLU A 89 -5.67 12.91 10.40
N PHE A 90 -5.83 13.70 9.33
CA PHE A 90 -4.78 13.97 8.35
C PHE A 90 -4.11 15.36 8.49
N ASN A 91 -4.54 16.21 9.42
CA ASN A 91 -4.03 17.57 9.58
C ASN A 91 -2.51 17.69 9.76
N TYR A 92 -1.88 16.64 10.29
CA TYR A 92 -0.43 16.58 10.52
C TYR A 92 0.26 15.50 9.67
N LYS A 93 -0.45 14.89 8.72
CA LYS A 93 0.05 13.76 7.92
C LYS A 93 0.40 14.14 6.49
N PHE A 94 -0.20 15.21 5.96
CA PHE A 94 0.08 15.67 4.61
C PHE A 94 -0.13 17.18 4.44
N MET A 95 0.40 17.71 3.34
CA MET A 95 0.07 19.02 2.81
C MET A 95 -0.21 18.93 1.31
N SER A 96 -1.01 19.87 0.79
CA SER A 96 -1.28 20.03 -0.65
C SER A 96 -0.75 21.35 -1.17
N VAL A 97 0.02 21.32 -2.24
CA VAL A 97 0.45 22.51 -2.99
C VAL A 97 -0.21 22.52 -4.35
N VAL A 98 -0.83 23.65 -4.73
CA VAL A 98 -1.39 23.85 -6.07
C VAL A 98 -0.25 24.13 -7.05
N LEU A 99 -0.11 23.28 -8.06
CA LEU A 99 0.89 23.42 -9.11
C LEU A 99 0.50 24.53 -10.11
N SER A 100 1.41 24.90 -11.03
CA SER A 100 1.12 25.97 -12.01
C SER A 100 -0.08 25.60 -12.86
N ASP A 101 -0.88 26.62 -13.14
CA ASP A 101 -1.85 26.61 -14.22
C ASP A 101 -1.17 26.96 -15.55
N ALA A 102 -1.80 26.73 -16.70
CA ALA A 102 -1.16 26.90 -18.01
C ALA A 102 -0.65 28.33 -18.29
N THR A 103 -1.17 29.31 -17.56
CA THR A 103 -0.82 30.73 -17.66
C THR A 103 0.09 31.22 -16.53
N ASP A 104 0.52 30.34 -15.61
CA ASP A 104 1.22 30.73 -14.38
C ASP A 104 2.68 30.24 -14.36
N HIS A 105 3.56 31.04 -13.75
CA HIS A 105 5.01 30.81 -13.70
C HIS A 105 5.46 29.85 -12.59
N ARG A 106 4.54 29.09 -11.96
CA ARG A 106 4.95 28.14 -10.92
C ARG A 106 5.70 26.97 -11.57
N ASN A 107 6.84 26.60 -11.00
CA ASN A 107 7.61 25.45 -11.49
C ASN A 107 6.87 24.14 -11.17
N TRP A 108 6.96 23.17 -12.09
CA TRP A 108 6.60 21.78 -11.80
C TRP A 108 7.78 21.15 -11.07
N PRO A 109 7.65 20.83 -9.77
CA PRO A 109 8.72 20.11 -9.10
C PRO A 109 8.82 18.74 -9.75
N ILE A 110 10.00 18.34 -10.20
CA ILE A 110 10.26 16.97 -10.66
C ILE A 110 10.42 16.11 -9.41
N LEU A 111 9.67 15.00 -9.31
CA LEU A 111 9.91 14.01 -8.27
C LEU A 111 11.24 13.32 -8.54
N ALA A 112 12.28 13.71 -7.82
CA ALA A 112 13.62 13.15 -7.99
C ALA A 112 13.69 11.65 -7.67
N ASN A 113 12.79 11.14 -6.84
CA ASN A 113 12.74 9.75 -6.40
C ASN A 113 11.31 9.19 -6.55
N PRO A 114 10.89 8.75 -7.75
CA PRO A 114 9.65 8.01 -7.88
C PRO A 114 9.75 6.74 -7.03
N THR A 115 8.71 6.46 -6.25
CA THR A 115 8.61 5.23 -5.47
C THR A 115 8.52 4.06 -6.45
N ILE A 116 9.54 3.21 -6.40
CA ILE A 116 9.56 1.96 -7.15
C ILE A 116 8.78 0.93 -6.33
N GLY A 117 7.69 0.43 -6.89
CA GLY A 117 6.90 -0.63 -6.27
C GLY A 117 5.47 -0.69 -6.79
N PRO A 118 4.80 -1.84 -6.61
CA PRO A 118 3.44 -2.03 -7.07
C PRO A 118 2.45 -1.28 -6.17
N ASP A 119 1.26 -1.06 -6.71
CA ASP A 119 0.13 -0.59 -5.91
C ASP A 119 -0.39 -1.73 -5.02
N TRP A 120 -0.60 -1.42 -3.74
CA TRP A 120 -0.99 -2.40 -2.74
C TRP A 120 -2.49 -2.57 -2.79
N VAL A 121 -2.96 -3.35 -3.76
CA VAL A 121 -4.38 -3.58 -4.00
C VAL A 121 -4.77 -4.98 -3.55
N SER A 122 -5.90 -5.08 -2.84
CA SER A 122 -6.49 -6.34 -2.41
C SER A 122 -6.66 -7.31 -3.58
N GLY A 123 -6.32 -8.58 -3.36
CA GLY A 123 -6.45 -9.66 -4.32
C GLY A 123 -5.26 -9.80 -5.28
N LYS A 124 -4.36 -8.81 -5.33
CA LYS A 124 -3.14 -8.90 -6.15
C LYS A 124 -2.07 -9.75 -5.48
N THR A 125 -1.09 -10.16 -6.29
CA THR A 125 0.03 -11.00 -5.86
C THR A 125 1.33 -10.21 -5.82
N PHE A 126 2.11 -10.40 -4.77
CA PHE A 126 3.34 -9.66 -4.52
C PHE A 126 4.48 -10.61 -4.14
N TYR A 127 5.71 -10.25 -4.46
CA TYR A 127 6.84 -10.79 -3.73
C TYR A 127 6.99 -10.02 -2.42
N ILE A 128 7.40 -10.70 -1.35
CA ILE A 128 7.71 -10.08 -0.06
C ILE A 128 9.23 -10.11 0.10
N ARG A 129 9.85 -8.93 0.24
CA ARG A 129 11.31 -8.80 0.34
C ARG A 129 11.73 -7.93 1.52
N ASN A 130 12.93 -8.17 2.02
CA ASN A 130 13.50 -7.33 3.08
C ASN A 130 13.86 -5.97 2.49
N ARG A 131 13.46 -4.90 3.16
CA ARG A 131 13.65 -3.53 2.70
C ARG A 131 15.10 -3.05 2.86
N ARG A 132 15.80 -3.49 3.91
CA ARG A 132 17.20 -3.13 4.17
C ARG A 132 18.17 -3.99 3.36
N GLN A 133 17.77 -5.22 3.06
CA GLN A 133 18.52 -6.18 2.24
C GLN A 133 17.64 -6.69 1.09
N PRO A 134 17.48 -5.92 -0.02
CA PRO A 134 16.55 -6.22 -1.11
C PRO A 134 16.81 -7.53 -1.89
N SER A 135 17.91 -8.22 -1.59
CA SER A 135 18.22 -9.56 -2.08
C SER A 135 17.49 -10.67 -1.32
N LEU A 136 16.97 -10.41 -0.11
CA LEU A 136 16.28 -11.41 0.70
C LEU A 136 14.77 -11.41 0.42
N TYR A 137 14.24 -12.57 0.04
CA TYR A 137 12.83 -12.78 -0.28
C TYR A 137 12.22 -13.88 0.56
N TRP A 138 10.92 -13.77 0.82
CA TRP A 138 10.14 -14.89 1.31
C TRP A 138 10.01 -15.95 0.21
N TYR A 139 10.26 -17.19 0.61
CA TYR A 139 10.16 -18.37 -0.22
C TYR A 139 9.39 -19.45 0.53
N PHE A 140 8.36 -19.98 -0.12
CA PHE A 140 7.57 -21.07 0.43
C PHE A 140 8.25 -22.41 0.14
N GLU A 141 8.66 -23.12 1.20
CA GLU A 141 9.34 -24.42 1.14
C GLU A 141 8.83 -25.31 2.27
N ASP A 142 8.42 -26.55 1.95
CA ASP A 142 8.05 -27.58 2.93
C ASP A 142 7.13 -27.13 4.07
N CYS A 143 6.05 -26.42 3.73
CA CYS A 143 5.06 -25.89 4.69
C CYS A 143 5.57 -24.76 5.61
N LEU A 144 6.74 -24.20 5.33
CA LEU A 144 7.32 -23.06 6.03
C LEU A 144 7.62 -21.89 5.08
N ILE A 145 7.89 -20.71 5.66
CA ILE A 145 8.39 -19.56 4.92
C ILE A 145 9.89 -19.40 5.20
N ALA A 146 10.72 -19.82 4.25
CA ALA A 146 12.16 -19.61 4.27
C ALA A 146 12.53 -18.21 3.73
N ILE A 147 13.70 -17.72 4.09
CA ILE A 147 14.32 -16.53 3.53
C ILE A 147 15.38 -16.96 2.53
N SER A 148 15.29 -16.44 1.30
CA SER A 148 16.17 -16.85 0.22
C SER A 148 16.71 -15.67 -0.58
N THR A 149 17.96 -15.80 -1.03
CA THR A 149 18.61 -14.89 -2.00
C THR A 149 18.45 -15.33 -3.46
N ARG A 150 17.97 -16.57 -3.67
CA ARG A 150 17.95 -17.22 -5.00
C ARG A 150 16.54 -17.59 -5.46
N ARG A 151 15.64 -17.84 -4.51
CA ARG A 151 14.26 -18.23 -4.76
C ARG A 151 13.31 -17.21 -4.15
N ARG A 152 12.10 -17.14 -4.68
CA ARG A 152 11.05 -16.23 -4.22
C ARG A 152 9.68 -16.79 -4.57
N THR A 153 8.73 -16.62 -3.67
CA THR A 153 7.33 -17.00 -3.88
C THR A 153 6.46 -15.77 -3.98
N LYS A 154 5.50 -15.75 -4.91
CA LYS A 154 4.46 -14.72 -4.93
C LYS A 154 3.39 -15.07 -3.90
N PHE A 155 2.87 -14.07 -3.22
CA PHE A 155 1.80 -14.21 -2.24
C PHE A 155 0.62 -13.34 -2.67
N ARG A 156 -0.58 -13.93 -2.73
CA ARG A 156 -1.83 -13.17 -2.85
C ARG A 156 -2.13 -12.55 -1.50
N ILE A 157 -2.30 -11.23 -1.48
CA ILE A 157 -2.73 -10.49 -0.28
C ILE A 157 -4.17 -10.06 -0.54
N LYS A 158 -5.12 -10.63 0.20
CA LYS A 158 -6.54 -10.36 0.01
C LYS A 158 -7.15 -9.79 1.29
N ASP A 159 -7.87 -8.70 1.15
CA ASP A 159 -8.71 -8.14 2.20
C ASP A 159 -9.79 -9.15 2.60
N ARG A 160 -9.95 -9.36 3.90
CA ARG A 160 -10.92 -10.32 4.42
C ARG A 160 -12.37 -9.86 4.21
N ARG A 161 -12.60 -8.55 4.30
CA ARG A 161 -13.94 -7.95 4.38
C ARG A 161 -14.42 -7.40 3.05
N TYR A 162 -13.58 -7.42 2.01
CA TYR A 162 -13.86 -6.79 0.74
C TYR A 162 -13.38 -7.65 -0.42
N ASP A 163 -14.31 -8.01 -1.30
CA ASP A 163 -14.02 -8.89 -2.42
C ASP A 163 -13.52 -8.15 -3.67
N ASP A 164 -13.83 -6.85 -3.81
CA ASP A 164 -13.40 -6.05 -4.96
C ASP A 164 -11.98 -5.49 -4.78
N GLU A 165 -11.41 -4.98 -5.88
CA GLU A 165 -10.13 -4.29 -5.86
C GLU A 165 -10.22 -2.99 -5.03
N ARG A 166 -9.47 -2.92 -3.94
CA ARG A 166 -9.25 -1.69 -3.17
C ARG A 166 -7.81 -1.56 -2.73
N VAL A 167 -7.34 -0.33 -2.58
CA VAL A 167 -6.05 -0.05 -1.94
C VAL A 167 -6.09 -0.56 -0.50
N LEU A 168 -5.07 -1.29 -0.08
CA LEU A 168 -4.89 -1.80 1.27
C LEU A 168 -4.24 -0.72 2.15
N ILE A 169 -4.74 -0.58 3.38
CA ILE A 169 -4.22 0.34 4.40
C ILE A 169 -3.88 -0.44 5.67
N ARG A 170 -3.09 0.16 6.57
CA ARG A 170 -2.52 -0.49 7.76
C ARG A 170 -3.52 -1.36 8.54
N LYS A 171 -4.72 -0.82 8.76
CA LYS A 171 -5.78 -1.43 9.59
C LYS A 171 -6.62 -2.50 8.87
N ASP A 172 -6.35 -2.78 7.60
CA ASP A 172 -7.10 -3.82 6.90
C ASP A 172 -6.73 -5.20 7.45
N GLU A 173 -7.75 -6.01 7.68
CA GLU A 173 -7.59 -7.43 7.96
C GLU A 173 -7.37 -8.16 6.64
N VAL A 174 -6.23 -8.81 6.47
CA VAL A 174 -5.85 -9.51 5.24
C VAL A 174 -5.58 -10.99 5.47
N THR A 175 -5.61 -11.74 4.38
CA THR A 175 -5.10 -13.10 4.29
C THR A 175 -3.97 -13.17 3.29
N ILE A 176 -2.97 -14.01 3.57
CA ILE A 176 -1.75 -14.16 2.78
C ILE A 176 -1.70 -15.59 2.26
N GLU A 177 -1.65 -15.76 0.93
CA GLU A 177 -1.66 -17.09 0.31
C GLU A 177 -0.49 -17.25 -0.67
N PRO A 178 0.41 -18.23 -0.49
CA PRO A 178 1.42 -18.53 -1.50
C PRO A 178 0.79 -18.95 -2.82
N CYS A 179 1.40 -18.48 -3.90
CA CYS A 179 1.04 -18.81 -5.26
C CYS A 179 2.04 -19.82 -5.83
N GLY A 180 1.52 -20.81 -6.56
CA GLY A 180 2.33 -21.78 -7.29
C GLY A 180 3.05 -21.15 -8.49
N SER A 181 3.82 -21.96 -9.22
CA SER A 181 4.58 -21.54 -10.40
C SER A 181 3.71 -20.92 -11.51
N LEU A 182 2.44 -21.32 -11.61
CA LEU A 182 1.46 -20.78 -12.55
C LEU A 182 0.76 -19.50 -12.05
N GLY A 183 1.15 -18.96 -10.89
CA GLY A 183 0.54 -17.76 -10.30
C GLY A 183 -0.82 -17.99 -9.62
N THR A 184 -1.31 -19.23 -9.60
CA THR A 184 -2.54 -19.61 -8.89
C THR A 184 -2.26 -19.86 -7.42
N THR A 185 -3.17 -19.45 -6.54
CA THR A 185 -3.07 -19.76 -5.11
C THR A 185 -3.14 -21.25 -4.87
N ILE A 186 -2.30 -21.75 -3.96
CA ILE A 186 -2.27 -23.18 -3.63
C ILE A 186 -3.38 -23.62 -2.66
N GLY A 187 -4.30 -22.72 -2.29
CA GLY A 187 -5.38 -22.99 -1.34
C GLY A 187 -4.91 -23.16 0.10
N LYS A 188 -3.76 -22.58 0.45
CA LYS A 188 -3.18 -22.54 1.80
C LYS A 188 -2.85 -21.11 2.18
N TYR A 189 -2.74 -20.85 3.48
CA TYR A 189 -2.52 -19.54 4.07
C TYR A 189 -1.25 -19.54 4.91
N VAL A 190 -0.57 -18.39 4.95
CA VAL A 190 0.54 -18.15 5.88
C VAL A 190 -0.01 -17.96 7.29
N ILE A 191 0.45 -18.78 8.23
CA ILE A 191 -0.03 -18.86 9.61
C ILE A 191 1.03 -18.27 10.55
N LYS A 192 0.59 -17.46 11.52
CA LYS A 192 1.38 -17.06 12.68
C LYS A 192 1.15 -18.09 13.78
N ASN A 193 2.13 -18.95 14.05
CA ASN A 193 1.97 -20.03 15.02
C ASN A 193 2.08 -19.55 16.49
N GLY A 194 2.82 -18.46 16.71
CA GLY A 194 2.99 -17.82 18.02
C GLY A 194 4.15 -16.83 18.00
N ASP A 195 4.32 -16.04 19.06
CA ASP A 195 5.46 -15.13 19.19
C ASP A 195 6.77 -15.92 19.31
N GLY A 196 7.74 -15.60 18.46
CA GLY A 196 9.00 -16.33 18.35
C GLY A 196 8.93 -17.62 17.53
N GLU A 197 7.75 -17.97 17.00
CA GLU A 197 7.59 -19.17 16.17
C GLU A 197 7.70 -18.86 14.67
N MET A 198 8.25 -19.79 13.92
CA MET A 198 8.37 -19.70 12.47
C MET A 198 7.00 -19.59 11.83
N LEU A 199 6.91 -18.86 10.73
CA LEU A 199 5.71 -18.81 9.92
C LEU A 199 5.55 -20.15 9.17
N SER A 200 4.36 -20.73 9.28
CA SER A 200 3.99 -21.95 8.56
C SER A 200 2.95 -21.66 7.49
N VAL A 201 2.67 -22.66 6.66
CA VAL A 201 1.63 -22.60 5.63
C VAL A 201 0.69 -23.78 5.79
N GLY A 202 -0.58 -23.48 6.07
CA GLY A 202 -1.61 -24.50 6.35
C GLY A 202 -2.94 -24.20 5.67
N SER A 203 -3.90 -25.10 5.83
CA SER A 203 -5.26 -24.95 5.26
C SER A 203 -6.14 -23.99 6.06
N THR A 204 -5.81 -23.74 7.33
CA THR A 204 -6.56 -22.81 8.18
C THR A 204 -6.36 -21.38 7.70
N ARG A 205 -7.46 -20.68 7.44
CA ARG A 205 -7.44 -19.27 7.03
C ARG A 205 -6.97 -18.40 8.20
N GLN A 206 -5.72 -17.92 8.12
CA GLN A 206 -5.15 -16.96 9.07
C GLN A 206 -5.48 -15.53 8.65
N VAL A 207 -5.94 -14.73 9.61
CA VAL A 207 -6.16 -13.29 9.46
C VAL A 207 -4.96 -12.54 10.05
N TRP A 208 -4.51 -11.54 9.33
CA TRP A 208 -3.41 -10.64 9.69
C TRP A 208 -3.92 -9.21 9.68
N ASP A 209 -3.40 -8.36 10.55
CA ASP A 209 -3.43 -6.92 10.27
C ASP A 209 -2.43 -6.64 9.14
N PHE A 210 -2.81 -5.85 8.15
CA PHE A 210 -1.96 -5.63 6.98
C PHE A 210 -0.60 -5.03 7.36
N SER A 211 -0.57 -4.16 8.37
CA SER A 211 0.68 -3.60 8.92
C SER A 211 1.64 -4.65 9.47
N ASP A 212 1.13 -5.77 10.00
CA ASP A 212 1.98 -6.79 10.64
C ASP A 212 2.96 -7.44 9.66
N LEU A 213 2.61 -7.46 8.37
CA LEU A 213 3.48 -7.99 7.32
C LEU A 213 4.81 -7.23 7.25
N PHE A 214 4.80 -5.94 7.60
CA PHE A 214 5.92 -5.03 7.35
C PHE A 214 6.88 -4.94 8.54
N ASP A 215 6.35 -5.04 9.78
CA ASP A 215 7.11 -4.71 10.99
C ASP A 215 7.06 -5.81 12.08
N SER A 216 6.28 -6.89 11.89
CA SER A 216 6.07 -7.94 12.90
C SER A 216 6.63 -9.30 12.51
N VAL A 217 7.44 -9.37 11.45
CA VAL A 217 8.10 -10.60 11.01
C VAL A 217 9.60 -10.37 11.05
N GLY A 218 10.36 -11.20 11.76
CA GLY A 218 11.82 -11.20 11.70
C GLY A 218 12.33 -12.50 11.10
N VAL A 219 13.62 -12.77 11.34
CA VAL A 219 14.29 -13.95 10.80
C VAL A 219 14.97 -14.72 11.93
N THR A 220 14.81 -16.04 11.92
CA THR A 220 15.55 -16.94 12.82
C THR A 220 16.27 -18.02 12.03
N TRP A 221 17.39 -18.46 12.57
CA TRP A 221 18.13 -19.62 12.07
C TRP A 221 17.59 -20.89 12.73
N VAL A 222 17.65 -22.00 12.01
CA VAL A 222 17.38 -23.31 12.59
C VAL A 222 18.66 -24.11 12.64
N ASP A 223 19.13 -24.37 13.85
CA ASP A 223 20.19 -25.33 14.11
C ASP A 223 19.55 -26.72 14.17
N GLY A 224 19.62 -27.53 13.10
CA GLY A 224 18.97 -28.85 13.10
C GLY A 224 19.12 -29.69 11.83
N THR A 225 18.90 -31.00 11.96
CA THR A 225 19.19 -32.05 10.96
C THR A 225 18.27 -32.10 9.75
N ASP A 226 17.11 -31.45 9.82
CA ASP A 226 16.05 -31.56 8.80
C ASP A 226 16.15 -30.49 7.71
N PHE A 227 16.90 -29.43 7.96
CA PHE A 227 17.16 -28.34 7.01
C PHE A 227 18.65 -28.08 6.91
N SER A 228 19.09 -27.43 5.83
CA SER A 228 20.51 -27.05 5.76
C SER A 228 20.81 -26.08 6.92
N PRO A 229 21.92 -26.24 7.66
CA PRO A 229 22.24 -25.46 8.86
C PRO A 229 22.40 -23.95 8.62
N GLU A 230 22.26 -23.50 7.37
CA GLU A 230 22.30 -22.09 6.97
C GLU A 230 20.92 -21.57 6.49
N THR A 231 19.85 -22.33 6.73
CA THR A 231 18.50 -21.94 6.31
C THR A 231 17.89 -20.98 7.32
N GLN A 232 17.50 -19.81 6.82
CA GLN A 232 16.79 -18.78 7.56
C GLN A 232 15.29 -18.92 7.33
N PHE A 233 14.49 -18.74 8.38
CA PHE A 233 13.03 -18.76 8.30
C PHE A 233 12.43 -17.45 8.79
N ALA A 234 11.31 -17.06 8.16
CA ALA A 234 10.49 -15.97 8.62
C ALA A 234 9.81 -16.37 9.93
N THR A 235 9.86 -15.50 10.93
CA THR A 235 9.41 -15.78 12.30
C THR A 235 8.55 -14.64 12.81
N SER A 236 7.44 -14.96 13.47
CA SER A 236 6.55 -13.95 14.06
C SER A 236 7.26 -13.26 15.23
N LEU A 237 7.65 -12.00 15.06
CA LEU A 237 8.37 -11.21 16.06
C LEU A 237 7.75 -9.81 16.14
N PRO A 238 6.61 -9.63 16.83
CA PRO A 238 5.84 -8.38 16.82
C PRO A 238 6.60 -7.13 17.31
N LYS A 239 7.66 -7.31 18.09
CA LYS A 239 8.45 -6.22 18.70
C LYS A 239 9.86 -6.06 18.12
N LEU A 240 10.32 -7.04 17.34
CA LEU A 240 11.70 -7.15 16.85
C LEU A 240 11.72 -7.61 15.39
N GLY A 241 10.64 -7.32 14.65
CA GLY A 241 10.53 -7.66 13.25
C GLY A 241 11.56 -6.91 12.41
N ASP A 242 11.93 -7.52 11.30
CA ASP A 242 12.64 -6.84 10.22
C ASP A 242 11.70 -5.95 9.42
N GLU A 243 12.26 -5.05 8.62
CA GLU A 243 11.50 -4.21 7.69
C GLU A 243 11.26 -4.97 6.39
N TRP A 244 10.01 -5.35 6.10
CA TRP A 244 9.61 -5.99 4.83
C TRP A 244 8.87 -5.02 3.91
N GLU A 245 8.77 -5.37 2.64
CA GLU A 245 7.93 -4.66 1.67
C GLU A 245 7.35 -5.58 0.59
N LEU A 246 6.23 -5.14 0.00
CA LEU A 246 5.61 -5.78 -1.15
C LEU A 246 6.17 -5.22 -2.46
N CYS A 247 6.63 -6.10 -3.35
CA CYS A 247 7.21 -5.75 -4.65
C CYS A 247 6.67 -6.58 -5.83
#